data_AF-A0A7L4TSD6-F1
#
_entry.id   AF-A0A7L4TSD6-F1
#
_cell.length_a   1.000
_cell.length_b   1.000
_cell.length_c   1.000
_cell.angle_alpha   90.00
_cell.angle_beta   90.00
_cell.angle_gamma   90.00
#
_symmetry.space_group_name_H-M   'P 1'
#
loop_
_entity.id
_entity.type
_entity.pdbx_description
1 polymer ?
#
loop_
_entity_poly.entity_id
_entity_poly.type
_entity_poly.pdbx_seq_one_letter_code
_entity_poly.pdbx_strand_id
1 'polypeptide(L)'
;MNVQALPSEKGLFNLENYDEAAKNFDWSTVEKEFSWSETGNVNLAYEAIDRHAEGTKKDHVALYYSDAKRDEKYTYNDLKIQSNKAGN
;
A
#
# COMPACT_ATOMS: atom_id res chain seq x y z
N MET A 1 22.56 10.95 -31.87
CA MET A 1 22.32 10.73 -30.43
C MET A 1 22.97 9.43 -30.05
N ASN A 2 24.03 9.47 -29.24
CA ASN A 2 24.62 8.25 -28.68
C ASN A 2 23.78 7.85 -27.48
N VAL A 3 22.97 6.79 -27.63
CA VAL A 3 22.23 6.21 -26.52
C VAL A 3 23.19 5.31 -25.76
N GLN A 4 23.64 5.74 -24.59
CA GLN A 4 24.45 4.93 -23.71
C GLN A 4 23.53 4.35 -22.64
N ALA A 5 23.31 3.03 -22.67
CA ALA A 5 22.56 2.35 -21.62
C ALA A 5 23.35 2.41 -20.31
N LEU A 6 22.73 2.86 -19.23
CA LEU A 6 23.31 2.75 -17.90
C LEU A 6 23.35 1.26 -17.52
N PRO A 7 24.50 0.74 -17.07
CA PRO A 7 24.58 -0.64 -16.61
C PRO A 7 23.71 -0.81 -15.36
N SER A 8 23.10 -1.99 -15.19
CA SER A 8 22.41 -2.31 -13.94
C SER A 8 23.43 -2.42 -12.81
N GLU A 9 23.14 -1.78 -11.68
CA GLU A 9 23.92 -1.98 -10.47
C GLU A 9 23.56 -3.33 -9.83
N LYS A 10 24.55 -4.02 -9.26
CA LYS A 10 24.31 -5.24 -8.48
C LYS A 10 23.99 -4.84 -7.04
N GLY A 11 22.94 -5.41 -6.47
CA GLY A 11 22.51 -5.10 -5.11
C GLY A 11 21.47 -6.09 -4.60
N LEU A 12 21.12 -5.95 -3.31
CA LEU A 12 19.97 -6.61 -2.74
C LEU A 12 18.72 -5.82 -3.16
N PHE A 13 17.90 -6.43 -4.00
CA PHE A 13 16.68 -5.84 -4.52
C PHE A 13 15.48 -6.61 -4.02
N ASN A 14 14.33 -5.94 -3.91
CA ASN A 14 13.06 -6.60 -3.53
C ASN A 14 12.61 -7.64 -4.57
N LEU A 15 13.06 -7.52 -5.82
CA LEU A 15 12.84 -8.48 -6.90
C LEU A 15 14.20 -8.93 -7.44
N GLU A 16 14.61 -10.14 -7.08
CA GLU A 16 15.92 -10.67 -7.46
C GLU A 16 15.94 -11.23 -8.89
N ASN A 17 14.96 -12.08 -9.23
CA ASN A 17 14.81 -12.68 -10.54
C ASN A 17 13.35 -12.64 -10.98
N TYR A 18 13.08 -11.88 -12.04
CA TYR A 18 11.73 -11.73 -12.58
C TYR A 18 11.16 -13.03 -13.12
N ASP A 19 11.94 -13.77 -13.93
CA ASP A 19 11.46 -15.00 -14.58
C ASP A 19 11.11 -16.07 -13.55
N GLU A 20 11.91 -16.18 -12.50
CA GLU A 20 11.64 -17.10 -11.39
C GLU A 20 10.43 -16.66 -10.56
N ALA A 21 10.35 -15.37 -10.20
CA ALA A 21 9.21 -14.84 -9.45
C ALA A 21 7.89 -15.00 -10.23
N ALA A 22 7.90 -14.74 -11.54
CA ALA A 22 6.74 -14.91 -12.41
C ALA A 22 6.35 -16.38 -12.56
N LYS A 23 7.33 -17.29 -12.69
CA LYS A 23 7.08 -18.73 -12.81
C LYS A 23 6.48 -19.33 -11.53
N ASN A 24 6.91 -18.84 -10.37
CA ASN A 24 6.52 -19.38 -9.07
C ASN A 24 5.41 -18.59 -8.37
N PHE A 25 4.83 -17.58 -9.04
CA PHE A 25 3.79 -16.74 -8.46
C PHE A 25 2.50 -17.52 -8.19
N ASP A 26 1.91 -17.29 -7.02
CA ASP A 26 0.64 -17.88 -6.60
C ASP A 26 -0.23 -16.84 -5.87
N TRP A 27 -1.44 -16.62 -6.37
CA TRP A 27 -2.42 -15.70 -5.77
C TRP A 27 -2.78 -16.06 -4.34
N SER A 28 -2.75 -17.35 -3.98
CA SER A 28 -3.05 -17.80 -2.61
C SER A 28 -2.08 -17.22 -1.56
N THR A 29 -0.88 -16.82 -1.99
CA THR A 29 0.10 -16.15 -1.12
C THR A 29 -0.28 -14.70 -0.87
N VAL A 30 -0.79 -14.00 -1.89
CA VAL A 30 -1.21 -12.60 -1.80
C VAL A 30 -2.49 -12.45 -0.98
N GLU A 31 -3.41 -13.40 -1.09
CA GLU A 31 -4.66 -13.40 -0.32
C GLU A 31 -4.41 -13.31 1.20
N LYS A 32 -3.32 -13.88 1.70
CA LYS A 32 -2.93 -13.86 3.13
C LYS A 32 -2.57 -12.46 3.65
N GLU A 33 -2.32 -11.50 2.76
CA GLU A 33 -2.01 -10.11 3.12
C GLU A 33 -3.27 -9.26 3.37
N PHE A 34 -4.45 -9.81 3.06
CA PHE A 34 -5.76 -9.17 3.21
C PHE A 34 -6.53 -9.77 4.37
N SER A 35 -7.28 -8.95 5.11
CA SER A 35 -8.05 -9.43 6.26
C SER A 35 -9.17 -10.40 5.87
N TRP A 36 -9.63 -10.38 4.62
CA TRP A 36 -10.62 -11.34 4.14
C TRP A 36 -10.15 -12.79 4.17
N SER A 37 -8.84 -13.08 4.17
CA SER A 37 -8.37 -14.47 4.21
C SER A 37 -8.67 -15.14 5.55
N GLU A 38 -8.87 -14.34 6.59
CA GLU A 38 -9.24 -14.80 7.93
C GLU A 38 -10.73 -14.62 8.20
N THR A 39 -11.29 -13.48 7.79
CA THR A 39 -12.67 -13.09 8.14
C THR A 39 -13.72 -13.59 7.15
N GLY A 40 -13.33 -13.91 5.92
CA GLY A 40 -14.24 -14.25 4.81
C GLY A 40 -15.07 -13.07 4.28
N ASN A 41 -14.88 -11.86 4.81
CA ASN A 41 -15.60 -10.65 4.39
C ASN A 41 -14.65 -9.66 3.72
N VAL A 42 -15.13 -8.95 2.69
CA VAL A 42 -14.35 -7.93 1.99
C VAL A 42 -14.98 -6.55 2.11
N ASN A 43 -14.18 -5.58 2.52
CA ASN A 43 -14.47 -4.15 2.41
C ASN A 43 -13.18 -3.41 2.03
N LEU A 44 -13.17 -2.74 0.87
CA LEU A 44 -11.96 -2.09 0.37
C LEU A 44 -11.51 -0.90 1.21
N ALA A 45 -12.44 -0.15 1.82
CA ALA A 45 -12.08 0.93 2.74
C ALA A 45 -11.42 0.36 4.00
N TYR A 46 -11.92 -0.77 4.51
CA TYR A 46 -11.32 -1.44 5.66
C TYR A 46 -9.89 -1.92 5.36
N GLU A 47 -9.68 -2.55 4.21
CA GLU A 47 -8.35 -3.05 3.81
C GLU A 47 -7.35 -1.90 3.55
N ALA A 48 -7.81 -0.78 3.01
CA ALA A 48 -6.93 0.36 2.70
C ALA A 48 -6.68 1.28 3.89
N ILE A 49 -7.63 1.40 4.83
CA ILE A 49 -7.63 2.44 5.87
C ILE A 49 -7.82 1.81 7.26
N ASP A 50 -8.98 1.22 7.54
CA ASP A 50 -9.38 0.90 8.92
C ASP A 50 -8.48 -0.14 9.58
N ARG A 51 -8.06 -1.20 8.87
CA ARG A 51 -7.16 -2.22 9.44
C ARG A 51 -5.83 -1.63 9.89
N HIS A 52 -5.36 -0.58 9.21
CA HIS A 52 -4.13 0.12 9.56
C HIS A 52 -4.35 1.12 10.69
N ALA A 53 -5.51 1.79 10.71
CA ALA A 53 -5.93 2.68 11.79
C ALA A 53 -6.18 1.93 13.12
N GLU A 54 -6.57 0.66 13.06
CA GLU A 54 -6.79 -0.23 14.21
C GLU A 54 -5.50 -0.91 14.69
N GLY A 55 -4.43 -0.86 13.91
CA GLY A 55 -3.15 -1.49 14.22
C GLY A 55 -2.07 -0.52 14.71
N THR A 56 -0.81 -0.96 14.62
CA THR A 56 0.37 -0.17 15.05
C THR A 56 0.64 1.05 14.18
N LYS A 57 0.00 1.15 13.01
CA LYS A 57 0.16 2.27 12.06
C LYS A 57 -0.86 3.39 12.28
N LYS A 58 -1.67 3.34 13.34
CA LYS A 58 -2.73 4.31 13.63
C LYS A 58 -2.35 5.77 13.36
N ASP A 59 -1.22 6.20 13.93
CA ASP A 59 -0.73 7.59 13.87
C ASP A 59 0.31 7.80 12.73
N HIS A 60 0.53 6.80 11.88
CA HIS A 60 1.39 6.93 10.70
C HIS A 60 0.67 7.75 9.63
N VAL A 61 1.38 8.69 9.00
CA VAL A 61 0.84 9.50 7.90
C VAL A 61 0.57 8.61 6.68
N ALA A 62 -0.69 8.48 6.32
CA ALA A 62 -1.17 7.67 5.20
C ALA A 62 -1.34 8.49 3.91
N LEU A 63 -1.65 9.78 4.03
CA LEU A 63 -1.79 10.69 2.90
C LEU A 63 -1.08 12.00 3.17
N TYR A 64 -0.19 12.36 2.25
CA TYR A 64 0.33 13.72 2.10
C TYR A 64 -0.41 14.37 0.94
N TYR A 65 -1.05 15.51 1.20
CA TYR A 65 -1.70 16.32 0.19
C TYR A 65 -1.01 17.67 0.09
N SER A 66 -0.80 18.16 -1.12
CA SER A 66 -0.18 19.46 -1.36
C SER A 66 -0.79 20.10 -2.60
N ASP A 67 -1.09 21.40 -2.52
CA ASP A 67 -1.49 22.25 -3.64
C ASP A 67 -0.82 23.63 -3.52
N ALA A 68 -1.18 24.57 -4.41
CA ALA A 68 -0.58 25.91 -4.42
C ALA A 68 -0.85 26.76 -3.16
N LYS A 69 -1.77 26.33 -2.28
CA LYS A 69 -2.25 27.05 -1.10
C LYS A 69 -2.03 26.30 0.21
N ARG A 70 -1.96 24.97 0.20
CA ARG A 70 -1.91 24.18 1.44
C ARG A 70 -1.14 22.88 1.30
N ASP A 71 -0.53 22.51 2.41
CA ASP A 71 0.08 21.22 2.67
C ASP A 71 -0.65 20.57 3.85
N GLU A 72 -1.14 19.35 3.65
CA GLU A 72 -1.90 18.60 4.64
C GLU A 72 -1.33 17.19 4.80
N LYS A 73 -1.46 16.66 6.01
CA LYS A 73 -1.05 15.30 6.34
C LYS A 73 -2.19 14.65 7.10
N TYR A 74 -2.53 13.44 6.70
CA TYR A 74 -3.57 12.65 7.33
C TYR A 74 -2.99 11.32 7.78
N THR A 75 -3.12 11.02 9.07
CA THR A 75 -2.82 9.69 9.59
C THR A 75 -3.87 8.68 9.14
N TYR A 76 -3.61 7.39 9.31
CA TYR A 76 -4.64 6.36 9.08
C TYR A 76 -5.89 6.60 9.94
N ASN A 77 -5.72 7.06 11.18
CA ASN A 77 -6.84 7.42 12.05
C ASN A 77 -7.65 8.61 11.52
N ASP A 78 -6.98 9.66 11.03
CA ASP A 78 -7.66 10.81 10.44
C ASP A 78 -8.46 10.40 9.21
N LEU A 79 -7.86 9.60 8.32
CA LEU A 79 -8.54 9.09 7.13
C LEU A 79 -9.76 8.25 7.48
N LYS A 80 -9.67 7.36 8.48
CA LYS A 80 -10.82 6.56 8.96
C LYS A 80 -11.99 7.45 9.40
N ILE A 81 -11.70 8.51 10.14
CA ILE A 81 -12.71 9.47 10.60
C ILE A 81 -13.36 10.18 9.41
N GLN A 82 -12.57 10.67 8.44
CA GLN A 82 -13.08 11.39 7.27
C GLN A 82 -13.85 10.48 6.31
N SER A 83 -13.38 9.25 6.06
CA SER A 83 -14.07 8.30 5.18
C SER A 83 -15.41 7.86 5.76
N ASN A 84 -15.47 7.59 7.08
CA ASN A 84 -16.73 7.25 7.76
C ASN A 84 -17.71 8.43 7.71
N LYS A 85 -17.22 9.66 7.86
CA LYS A 85 -18.07 10.85 7.69
C LYS A 85 -18.58 11.00 6.25
N ALA A 86 -17.79 10.67 5.25
CA ALA A 86 -18.18 10.74 3.84
C ALA A 86 -19.16 9.62 3.42
N GLY A 87 -19.13 8.47 4.10
CA GLY A 87 -20.01 7.33 3.83
C GLY A 87 -21.38 7.35 4.54
N ASN A 88 -21.61 8.30 5.44
CA ASN A 88 -22.89 8.52 6.15
C ASN A 88 -23.84 9.41 5.32
#